data_AF-A0A645GFH3-F1
#
_entry.id   AF-A0A645GFH3-F1
#
_cell.length_a   1.000
_cell.length_b   1.000
_cell.length_c   1.000
_cell.angle_alpha   90.00
_cell.angle_beta   90.00
_cell.angle_gamma   90.00
#
_symmetry.space_group_name_H-M   'P 1'
#
loop_
_entity.id
_entity.type
_entity.pdbx_description
1 polymer ?
#
loop_
_entity_poly.entity_id
_entity_poly.type
_entity_poly.pdbx_seq_one_letter_code
_entity_poly.pdbx_strand_id
1 'polypeptide(L)'
;MVKELVARLLRKVIYNSPSDTGTLKNGWVVETQREAEIRGAFGVNPNVTAYVKNIHVNMVGNVAEFIVDNPVEYAVYVEYGHRTSSHNRWVPGVFMLTISEKELQQNADKIVQQRLERLLRSVFDGH
;
A
#
# COMPACT_ATOMS: atom_id res chain seq x y z
N MET A 1 1.34 5.01 15.51
CA MET A 1 0.76 3.68 15.24
C MET A 1 0.09 3.62 13.87
N VAL A 2 -0.87 4.49 13.56
CA VAL A 2 -1.57 4.51 12.25
C VAL A 2 -0.62 4.53 11.06
N LYS A 3 0.34 5.48 11.03
CA LYS A 3 1.36 5.55 9.97
C LYS A 3 2.18 4.25 9.81
N GLU A 4 2.39 3.47 10.87
CA GLU A 4 3.05 2.17 10.76
C GLU A 4 2.17 1.14 10.04
N LEU A 5 0.86 1.13 10.33
CA LEU A 5 -0.09 0.27 9.63
C LEU A 5 -0.21 0.64 8.15
N VAL A 6 -0.29 1.93 7.83
CA VAL A 6 -0.26 2.43 6.45
C VAL A 6 1.02 2.00 5.73
N ALA A 7 2.19 2.17 6.36
CA ALA A 7 3.45 1.74 5.77
C ALA A 7 3.51 0.22 5.52
N ARG A 8 2.91 -0.59 6.40
CA ARG A 8 2.82 -2.05 6.22
C ARG A 8 1.88 -2.41 5.07
N LEU A 9 0.73 -1.76 4.98
CA LEU A 9 -0.21 -1.90 3.85
C LEU A 9 0.50 -1.60 2.53
N LEU A 10 1.13 -0.43 2.44
CA LEU A 10 1.82 0.03 1.24
C LEU A 10 2.96 -0.91 0.82
N ARG A 11 3.77 -1.40 1.78
CA ARG A 11 4.82 -2.37 1.46
C ARG A 11 4.24 -3.68 0.91
N LYS A 12 3.12 -4.16 1.47
CA LYS A 12 2.46 -5.38 1.00
C LYS A 12 1.86 -5.20 -0.39
N VAL A 13 1.13 -4.12 -0.62
CA VAL A 13 0.50 -3.88 -1.93
C VAL A 13 1.55 -3.69 -3.03
N ILE A 14 2.65 -2.98 -2.74
CA ILE A 14 3.78 -2.83 -3.68
C ILE A 14 4.47 -4.17 -3.95
N TYR A 15 4.59 -5.02 -2.93
CA TYR A 15 5.15 -6.37 -3.09
C TYR A 15 4.26 -7.25 -3.97
N ASN A 16 2.95 -7.20 -3.77
CA ASN A 16 1.96 -7.96 -4.54
C ASN A 16 1.71 -7.36 -5.94
N SER A 17 2.16 -6.14 -6.20
CA SER A 17 2.00 -5.50 -7.51
C SER A 17 2.95 -6.10 -8.54
N PRO A 18 2.46 -6.47 -9.73
CA PRO A 18 3.32 -6.87 -10.85
C PRO A 18 4.38 -5.82 -11.18
N SER A 19 5.50 -6.28 -11.72
CA SER A 19 6.63 -5.44 -12.10
C SER A 19 6.85 -5.57 -13.61
N ASP A 20 6.31 -4.63 -14.37
CA ASP A 20 6.52 -4.49 -15.81
C ASP A 20 7.53 -3.37 -16.11
N THR A 21 7.10 -2.12 -16.01
CA THR A 21 7.84 -0.87 -16.18
C THR A 21 8.10 -0.18 -14.83
N GLY A 22 7.54 -0.72 -13.74
CA GLY A 22 7.60 -0.11 -12.41
C GLY A 22 6.54 0.99 -12.19
N THR A 23 5.77 1.35 -13.21
CA THR A 23 4.68 2.33 -13.15
C THR A 23 3.65 1.96 -12.08
N LEU A 24 3.14 0.72 -12.13
CA LEU A 24 2.10 0.25 -11.20
C LEU A 24 2.56 0.27 -9.74
N LYS A 25 3.81 -0.12 -9.48
CA LYS A 25 4.42 -0.08 -8.15
C LYS A 25 4.61 1.34 -7.64
N ASN A 26 5.03 2.26 -8.51
CA ASN A 26 5.18 3.67 -8.16
C ASN A 26 3.83 4.36 -7.95
N GLY A 27 2.76 3.91 -8.62
CA GLY A 27 1.39 4.41 -8.44
C GLY A 27 0.93 4.45 -6.98
N TRP A 28 1.38 3.52 -6.14
CA TRP A 28 1.00 3.48 -4.71
C TRP A 28 1.64 4.58 -3.83
N VAL A 29 2.57 5.36 -4.38
CA VAL A 29 3.32 6.39 -3.61
C VAL A 29 3.38 7.74 -4.34
N VAL A 30 2.47 7.98 -5.28
CA VAL A 30 2.35 9.21 -6.07
C VAL A 30 0.89 9.58 -6.28
N GLU A 31 0.62 10.83 -6.62
CA GLU A 31 -0.76 11.33 -6.78
C GLU A 31 -1.29 11.20 -8.21
N THR A 32 -0.40 11.04 -9.20
CA THR A 32 -0.80 11.06 -10.62
C THR A 32 -0.15 9.92 -11.41
N GLN A 33 -0.87 9.42 -12.42
CA GLN A 33 -0.35 8.42 -13.36
C GLN A 33 0.93 8.92 -14.05
N ARG A 34 0.97 10.18 -14.48
CA ARG A 34 2.14 10.77 -15.16
C ARG A 34 3.39 10.70 -14.27
N GLU A 35 3.27 10.97 -12.98
CA GLU A 35 4.40 10.84 -12.05
C GLU A 35 4.84 9.37 -11.91
N ALA A 36 3.88 8.44 -11.83
CA ALA A 36 4.16 7.01 -11.76
C ALA A 36 4.94 6.53 -13.00
N GLU A 37 4.51 6.95 -14.19
CA GLU A 37 5.15 6.62 -15.48
C GLU A 37 6.56 7.17 -15.56
N ILE A 38 6.77 8.44 -15.19
CA ILE A 38 8.10 9.06 -15.15
C ILE A 38 9.02 8.26 -14.24
N ARG A 39 8.57 7.95 -13.02
CA ARG A 39 9.36 7.19 -12.04
C ARG A 39 9.67 5.77 -12.53
N GLY A 40 8.70 5.11 -13.16
CA GLY A 40 8.89 3.81 -13.82
C GLY A 40 9.94 3.87 -14.92
N ALA A 41 9.85 4.85 -15.81
CA ALA A 41 10.81 5.05 -16.91
C ALA A 41 12.24 5.29 -16.43
N PHE A 42 12.42 5.94 -15.28
CA PHE A 42 13.73 6.17 -14.64
C PHE A 42 14.15 5.06 -13.66
N GLY A 43 13.38 3.97 -13.54
CA GLY A 43 13.72 2.85 -12.64
C GLY A 43 13.72 3.23 -11.16
N VAL A 44 12.95 4.24 -10.77
CA VAL A 44 12.86 4.71 -9.39
C VAL A 44 12.05 3.71 -8.57
N ASN A 45 12.60 3.31 -7.42
CA ASN A 45 11.88 2.46 -6.47
C ASN A 45 10.90 3.27 -5.61
N PRO A 46 9.71 2.72 -5.29
CA PRO A 46 8.76 3.36 -4.38
C PRO A 46 9.36 3.64 -3.00
N ASN A 47 9.23 4.87 -2.50
CA ASN A 47 9.69 5.25 -1.17
C ASN A 47 8.51 5.39 -0.21
N VAL A 48 8.08 4.25 0.37
CA VAL A 48 6.95 4.17 1.30
C VAL A 48 7.16 5.07 2.53
N THR A 49 8.37 5.10 3.08
CA THR A 49 8.65 5.88 4.30
C THR A 49 8.47 7.38 4.06
N ALA A 50 8.95 7.88 2.91
CA ALA A 50 8.77 9.28 2.54
C ALA A 50 7.29 9.62 2.30
N TYR A 51 6.57 8.76 1.58
CA TYR A 51 5.14 8.96 1.30
C TYR A 51 4.31 9.01 2.60
N VAL A 52 4.45 8.00 3.46
CA VAL A 52 3.72 7.89 4.74
C VAL A 52 4.04 9.03 5.71
N LYS A 53 5.23 9.64 5.61
CA LYS A 53 5.56 10.81 6.42
C LYS A 53 4.57 11.95 6.17
N ASN A 54 4.18 12.14 4.91
CA ASN A 54 3.34 13.24 4.43
C ASN A 54 1.86 12.88 4.26
N ILE A 55 1.47 11.60 4.43
CA ILE A 55 0.08 11.18 4.29
C ILE A 55 -0.83 11.91 5.30
N HIS A 56 -1.98 12.35 4.81
CA HIS A 56 -3.03 12.94 5.65
C HIS A 56 -3.78 11.83 6.40
N VAL A 57 -3.95 12.01 7.71
CA VAL A 57 -4.71 11.09 8.57
C VAL A 57 -5.74 11.91 9.31
N ASN A 58 -7.02 11.64 9.02
CA ASN A 58 -8.16 12.26 9.69
C ASN A 58 -8.49 11.46 10.95
N MET A 59 -8.67 12.16 12.07
CA MET A 59 -9.10 11.54 13.33
C MET A 59 -10.55 11.90 13.58
N VAL A 60 -11.44 10.90 13.58
CA VAL A 60 -12.86 11.05 13.90
C VAL A 60 -13.13 10.27 15.19
N GLY A 61 -13.10 10.96 16.32
CA GLY A 61 -13.16 10.33 17.64
C GLY A 61 -11.94 9.42 17.88
N ASN A 62 -12.18 8.11 17.98
CA ASN A 62 -11.15 7.08 18.13
C ASN A 62 -10.80 6.36 16.81
N VAL A 63 -11.39 6.78 15.68
CA VAL A 63 -11.15 6.20 14.35
C VAL A 63 -10.13 7.06 13.61
N ALA A 64 -9.15 6.38 13.00
CA ALA A 64 -8.18 7.02 12.11
C ALA A 64 -8.50 6.65 10.66
N GLU A 65 -8.78 7.67 9.84
CA GLU A 65 -9.11 7.53 8.43
C GLU A 65 -7.97 8.06 7.56
N PHE A 66 -7.67 7.34 6.48
CA PHE A 66 -6.67 7.72 5.49
C PHE A 66 -7.06 7.15 4.14
N ILE A 67 -6.54 7.72 3.05
CA ILE A 67 -6.80 7.26 1.69
C ILE A 67 -5.49 6.74 1.09
N VAL A 68 -5.56 5.57 0.48
CA VAL A 68 -4.50 5.00 -0.36
C VAL A 68 -5.17 4.55 -1.66
N ASP A 69 -4.74 5.14 -2.76
CA ASP A 69 -5.19 4.81 -4.10
C ASP A 69 -3.98 4.61 -5.03
N ASN A 70 -4.26 4.07 -6.21
CA ASN A 70 -3.29 3.96 -7.29
C ASN A 70 -3.87 4.71 -8.50
N PRO A 71 -3.24 5.83 -8.92
CA PRO A 71 -3.80 6.70 -9.96
C PRO A 71 -3.63 6.12 -11.38
N VAL A 72 -2.98 4.96 -11.51
CA VAL A 72 -2.76 4.30 -12.80
C VAL A 72 -4.09 3.74 -13.32
N GLU A 73 -4.54 4.21 -14.48
CA GLU A 73 -5.85 3.89 -15.07
C GLU A 73 -6.10 2.37 -15.16
N TYR A 74 -5.06 1.61 -15.52
CA TYR A 74 -5.18 0.16 -15.67
C TYR A 74 -5.03 -0.63 -14.36
N ALA A 75 -4.79 0.01 -13.22
CA ALA A 75 -4.58 -0.67 -11.94
C ALA A 75 -5.78 -1.54 -11.53
N VAL A 76 -7.01 -1.07 -11.79
CA VAL A 76 -8.24 -1.81 -11.48
C VAL A 76 -8.36 -3.13 -12.25
N TYR A 77 -7.88 -3.14 -13.51
CA TYR A 77 -7.88 -4.34 -14.35
C TYR A 77 -6.83 -5.36 -13.90
N VAL A 78 -5.76 -4.89 -13.25
CA VAL A 78 -4.76 -5.75 -12.62
C VAL A 78 -5.25 -6.25 -11.26
N GLU A 79 -5.96 -5.42 -10.51
CA GLU A 79 -6.56 -5.79 -9.22
C GLU A 79 -7.58 -6.92 -9.39
N TYR A 80 -8.58 -6.72 -10.24
CA TYR A 80 -9.75 -7.62 -10.33
C TYR A 80 -9.76 -8.51 -11.58
N GLY A 81 -8.83 -8.29 -12.51
CA GLY A 81 -8.84 -8.98 -13.81
C GLY A 81 -9.74 -8.29 -14.82
N HIS A 82 -9.65 -8.72 -16.08
CA HIS A 82 -10.42 -8.13 -17.17
C HIS A 82 -10.60 -9.10 -18.34
N ARG A 83 -11.61 -8.85 -19.17
CA ARG A 83 -11.73 -9.51 -20.48
C ARG A 83 -10.79 -8.83 -21.47
N THR A 84 -10.11 -9.64 -22.27
CA THR A 84 -9.33 -9.14 -23.41
C THR A 84 -10.24 -8.55 -24.48
N SER A 85 -9.78 -7.51 -25.18
CA SER A 85 -10.55 -6.80 -26.22
C SER A 85 -11.01 -7.70 -27.37
N SER A 86 -10.34 -8.84 -27.59
CA SER A 86 -10.71 -9.85 -28.57
C SER A 86 -11.81 -10.81 -28.09
N HIS A 87 -12.38 -10.60 -26.90
CA HIS A 87 -13.48 -11.38 -26.28
C HIS A 87 -13.19 -12.88 -26.05
N ASN A 88 -11.99 -13.35 -26.36
CA ASN A 88 -11.65 -14.79 -26.37
C ASN A 88 -10.93 -15.26 -25.10
N ARG A 89 -10.57 -14.35 -24.18
CA ARG A 89 -9.79 -14.70 -22.99
C ARG A 89 -10.06 -13.77 -21.81
N TRP A 90 -10.17 -14.36 -20.61
CA TRP A 90 -10.16 -13.67 -19.33
C TRP A 90 -8.73 -13.62 -18.78
N VAL A 91 -8.31 -12.45 -18.29
CA VAL A 91 -7.07 -12.26 -17.54
C VAL A 91 -7.44 -12.20 -16.05
N PRO A 92 -6.94 -13.13 -15.20
CA PRO A 92 -7.23 -13.11 -13.79
C PRO A 92 -6.59 -11.90 -13.09
N GLY A 93 -7.27 -11.39 -12.06
CA GLY A 93 -6.74 -10.34 -11.19
C GLY A 93 -5.67 -10.87 -10.23
N VAL A 94 -4.84 -9.95 -9.75
CA VAL A 94 -3.77 -10.21 -8.78
C VAL A 94 -4.19 -9.84 -7.35
N PHE A 95 -5.26 -9.06 -7.20
CA PHE A 95 -5.82 -8.67 -5.90
C PHE A 95 -4.77 -8.02 -4.98
N MET A 96 -3.98 -7.11 -5.54
CA MET A 96 -2.85 -6.48 -4.88
C MET A 96 -3.26 -5.84 -3.55
N LEU A 97 -4.28 -4.97 -3.58
CA LEU A 97 -4.74 -4.25 -2.41
C LEU A 97 -5.63 -5.14 -1.55
N THR A 98 -6.55 -5.88 -2.17
CA THR A 98 -7.52 -6.74 -1.49
C THR A 98 -6.83 -7.78 -0.59
N ILE A 99 -5.79 -8.47 -1.09
CA ILE A 99 -5.03 -9.44 -0.29
C ILE A 99 -4.22 -8.72 0.79
N SER A 100 -3.57 -7.60 0.45
CA SER A 100 -2.73 -6.84 1.38
C SER A 100 -3.52 -6.30 2.58
N GLU A 101 -4.74 -5.82 2.33
CA GLU A 101 -5.67 -5.37 3.36
C GLU A 101 -6.09 -6.52 4.27
N LYS A 102 -6.55 -7.63 3.70
CA LYS A 102 -6.96 -8.81 4.46
C LYS A 102 -5.83 -9.34 5.36
N GLU A 103 -4.62 -9.42 4.83
CA GLU A 103 -3.45 -9.83 5.61
C GLU A 103 -3.09 -8.82 6.70
N LEU A 104 -3.24 -7.52 6.45
CA LEU A 104 -3.01 -6.50 7.47
C LEU A 104 -4.02 -6.63 8.60
N GLN A 105 -5.32 -6.77 8.27
CA GLN A 105 -6.40 -6.94 9.23
C GLN A 105 -6.17 -8.19 10.10
N GLN A 106 -5.82 -9.33 9.50
CA GLN A 106 -5.51 -10.56 10.24
C GLN A 106 -4.33 -10.43 11.19
N ASN A 107 -3.38 -9.54 10.90
CA ASN A 107 -2.20 -9.31 11.72
C ASN A 107 -2.30 -8.05 12.60
N ALA A 108 -3.40 -7.31 12.54
CA ALA A 108 -3.52 -5.99 13.15
C ALA A 108 -3.33 -6.06 14.67
N ASP A 109 -4.03 -6.99 15.34
CA ASP A 109 -3.94 -7.19 16.79
C ASP A 109 -2.51 -7.49 17.23
N LYS A 110 -1.84 -8.41 16.51
CA LYS A 110 -0.45 -8.77 16.77
C LYS A 110 0.50 -7.58 16.61
N ILE A 111 0.30 -6.75 15.58
CA ILE A 111 1.12 -5.56 15.33
C ILE A 111 0.94 -4.54 16.46
N VAL A 112 -0.30 -4.31 16.88
CA VAL A 112 -0.64 -3.40 17.99
C VAL A 112 -0.01 -3.89 19.28
N GLN A 113 -0.15 -5.18 19.61
CA GLN A 113 0.44 -5.78 20.81
C GLN A 113 1.97 -5.63 20.82
N GLN A 114 2.65 -5.98 19.72
CA GLN A 114 4.11 -5.84 19.62
C GLN A 114 4.59 -4.39 19.75
N ARG A 115 3.76 -3.42 19.36
CA ARG A 115 4.08 -2.00 19.52
C ARG A 115 3.89 -1.57 20.97
N LEU A 116 2.82 -2.01 21.61
CA LEU A 116 2.56 -1.77 23.03
C LEU A 116 3.68 -2.34 23.91
N GLU A 117 4.07 -3.60 23.69
CA GLU A 117 5.17 -4.24 24.41
C GLU A 117 6.50 -3.49 24.26
N ARG A 118 6.81 -3.01 23.04
CA ARG A 118 8.01 -2.19 22.81
C ARG A 118 7.97 -0.85 23.55
N LEU A 119 6.80 -0.21 23.61
CA LEU A 119 6.63 1.05 24.34
C LEU A 119 6.79 0.81 25.85
N LEU A 120 6.14 -0.21 26.39
CA LEU A 120 6.27 -0.58 27.81
C LEU A 120 7.72 -0.89 28.16
N ARG A 121 8.40 -1.74 27.38
CA ARG A 121 9.84 -2.02 27.55
C ARG A 121 10.68 -0.75 27.51
N SER A 122 10.46 0.14 26.54
CA SER A 122 11.22 1.41 26.47
C SER A 122 11.02 2.33 27.66
N VAL A 123 9.89 2.23 28.37
CA VAL A 123 9.61 2.99 29.59
C VAL A 123 10.28 2.33 30.81
N PHE A 124 10.27 1.00 30.90
CA PHE A 124 10.79 0.27 32.06
C PHE A 124 12.30 -0.03 32.00
N ASP A 125 12.88 -0.14 30.80
CA ASP A 125 14.31 -0.37 30.57
C ASP A 125 15.11 0.97 30.53
N GLY A 126 14.46 2.08 30.88
CA GLY A 126 15.02 3.44 30.98
C GLY A 126 15.62 3.77 32.36
N HIS A 127 16.23 2.80 33.04
CA HIS A 127 17.01 2.94 34.27
C HIS A 127 18.36 2.23 34.14
#